data_AF-A0A225W2W9-F1
#
_entry.id   AF-A0A225W2W9-F1
#
_cell.length_a   1.000
_cell.length_b   1.000
_cell.length_c   1.000
_cell.angle_alpha   90.00
_cell.angle_beta   90.00
_cell.angle_gamma   90.00
#
_symmetry.space_group_name_H-M   'P 1'
#
loop_
_entity.id
_entity.type
_entity.pdbx_description
1 polymer ?
#
loop_
_entity_poly.entity_id
_entity_poly.type
_entity_poly.pdbx_seq_one_letter_code
_entity_poly.pdbx_strand_id
1 'polypeptide(L)'
;MHIKKRDIFRFTEELSQVDWNHHNLVQKGCYFERKPPVSASAFIGINGIVDFFSTDGTFDRVEFTKCCQAFLHSPQGHVRQYPGRNSVWILDGAAINRHPEIMHFLRSVDVVVIFLPAYCPFFNPIEFMFGYVKRSFQCHYIESSNRDLVPFVVRTFRRFKRFNMKRVFEHCGYRIQGVFDPVGPLSSEKQSPRITNNFQSNLDSFDFIEIILVRNLNSNMNSIASVDGLVCYAILQQ
;
A
#
# COMPACT_ATOMS: atom_id res chain seq x y z
N MET A 1 17.13 12.35 8.63
CA MET A 1 16.17 11.39 9.23
C MET A 1 16.72 9.99 9.04
N HIS A 2 17.08 9.28 10.12
CA HIS A 2 17.83 8.02 10.02
C HIS A 2 16.92 6.84 10.37
N ILE A 3 16.77 5.92 9.42
CA ILE A 3 16.16 4.61 9.67
C ILE A 3 17.07 3.86 10.64
N LYS A 4 16.56 3.50 11.82
CA LYS A 4 17.38 2.81 12.82
C LYS A 4 17.39 1.33 12.51
N LYS A 5 18.57 0.75 12.35
CA LYS A 5 18.78 -0.69 12.11
C LYS A 5 17.98 -1.57 13.10
N ARG A 6 17.89 -1.13 14.36
CA ARG A 6 17.12 -1.79 15.42
C ARG A 6 15.63 -1.95 15.08
N ASP A 7 15.02 -0.98 14.40
CA ASP A 7 13.58 -0.99 14.12
C ASP A 7 13.28 -1.98 12.98
N ILE A 8 14.19 -2.13 12.02
CA ILE A 8 14.11 -3.15 10.96
C ILE A 8 14.24 -4.56 11.55
N PHE A 9 15.19 -4.76 12.47
CA PHE A 9 15.37 -6.05 13.14
C PHE A 9 14.14 -6.42 13.96
N ARG A 10 13.60 -5.48 14.75
CA ARG A 10 12.36 -5.70 15.52
C ARG A 10 11.21 -6.13 14.60
N PHE A 11 11.00 -5.43 13.49
CA PHE A 11 9.95 -5.79 12.54
C PHE A 11 10.16 -7.17 11.89
N THR A 12 11.41 -7.51 11.54
CA THR A 12 11.74 -8.82 10.97
C THR A 12 11.50 -9.95 11.98
N GLU A 13 11.85 -9.73 13.24
CA GLU A 13 11.62 -10.67 14.34
C GLU A 13 10.12 -10.84 14.61
N GLU A 14 9.36 -9.75 14.73
CA GLU A 14 7.89 -9.78 14.87
C GLU A 14 7.23 -10.57 13.74
N LEU A 15 7.64 -10.36 12.48
CA LEU A 15 7.12 -11.12 11.34
C LEU A 15 7.50 -12.60 11.39
N SER A 16 8.71 -12.94 11.86
CA SER A 16 9.18 -14.33 11.91
C SER A 16 8.45 -15.20 12.94
N GLN A 17 7.81 -14.56 13.92
CA GLN A 17 7.04 -15.23 14.97
C GLN A 17 5.58 -15.52 14.56
N VAL A 18 5.16 -15.05 13.39
CA VAL A 18 3.79 -15.18 12.88
C VAL A 18 3.80 -16.11 11.66
N ASP A 19 2.86 -17.06 11.60
CA ASP A 19 2.67 -17.96 10.45
C ASP A 19 1.92 -17.23 9.34
N TRP A 20 2.62 -16.29 8.69
CA TRP A 20 2.07 -15.52 7.59
C TRP A 20 2.43 -16.12 6.22
N ASN A 21 1.58 -15.93 5.23
CA ASN A 21 1.81 -16.24 3.83
C ASN A 21 0.96 -15.30 2.96
N HIS A 22 1.10 -15.40 1.64
CA HIS A 22 0.37 -14.52 0.71
C HIS A 22 -1.16 -14.63 0.78
N HIS A 23 -1.72 -15.70 1.35
CA HIS A 23 -3.16 -15.84 1.54
C HIS A 23 -3.66 -15.14 2.81
N ASN A 24 -2.86 -15.06 3.87
CA ASN A 24 -3.29 -14.46 5.14
C ASN A 24 -2.78 -13.03 5.39
N LEU A 25 -1.88 -12.53 4.54
CA LEU A 25 -1.31 -11.19 4.64
C LEU A 25 -2.17 -10.14 3.92
N VAL A 26 -2.52 -9.07 4.63
CA VAL A 26 -3.12 -7.84 4.08
C VAL A 26 -2.37 -6.63 4.57
N GLN A 27 -2.22 -5.63 3.69
CA GLN A 27 -1.66 -4.34 4.05
C GLN A 27 -2.71 -3.26 3.97
N LYS A 28 -2.73 -2.38 4.97
CA LYS A 28 -3.61 -1.22 5.01
C LYS A 28 -2.79 0.06 4.98
N GLY A 29 -3.30 1.05 4.26
CA GLY A 29 -2.74 2.40 4.20
C GLY A 29 -3.79 3.42 3.79
N CYS A 30 -3.45 4.69 4.00
CA CYS A 30 -4.30 5.84 3.70
C CYS A 30 -3.61 6.76 2.68
N TYR A 31 -4.35 7.20 1.68
CA TYR A 31 -3.94 8.19 0.69
C TYR A 31 -4.61 9.54 0.99
N PHE A 32 -3.82 10.62 0.95
CA PHE A 32 -4.26 11.99 1.20
C PHE A 32 -3.88 12.92 0.03
N GLU A 33 -4.76 13.85 -0.33
CA GLU A 33 -4.48 14.91 -1.30
C GLU A 33 -4.78 16.29 -0.66
N ARG A 34 -3.90 17.28 -0.86
CA ARG A 34 -4.03 18.60 -0.20
C ARG A 34 -4.92 19.55 -1.02
N LYS A 35 -6.07 19.90 -0.43
CA LYS A 35 -7.20 20.78 -0.87
C LYS A 35 -8.15 20.07 -1.89
N PRO A 36 -9.45 19.87 -1.58
CA PRO A 36 -9.98 18.50 -1.58
C PRO A 36 -11.06 18.26 -2.69
N PRO A 37 -11.57 17.01 -2.86
CA PRO A 37 -12.59 16.51 -1.92
C PRO A 37 -12.54 15.01 -1.54
N VAL A 38 -11.48 14.20 -1.73
CA VAL A 38 -11.56 12.76 -1.37
C VAL A 38 -10.25 12.17 -0.81
N SER A 39 -10.31 11.56 0.38
CA SER A 39 -9.26 10.64 0.88
C SER A 39 -9.70 9.19 0.70
N ALA A 40 -8.74 8.28 0.54
CA ALA A 40 -9.02 6.85 0.41
C ALA A 40 -8.17 6.01 1.37
N SER A 41 -8.79 5.03 2.03
CA SER A 41 -8.12 3.99 2.81
C SER A 41 -8.32 2.67 2.08
N ALA A 42 -7.25 1.92 1.83
CA ALA A 42 -7.33 0.66 1.09
C ALA A 42 -6.71 -0.50 1.86
N PHE A 43 -7.21 -1.70 1.57
CA PHE A 43 -6.70 -2.98 2.00
C PHE A 43 -6.24 -3.74 0.77
N ILE A 44 -4.97 -4.13 0.73
CA ILE A 44 -4.37 -4.81 -0.42
C ILE A 44 -3.84 -6.19 -0.02
N GLY A 45 -3.86 -7.10 -0.98
CA GLY A 45 -3.16 -8.39 -0.91
C GLY A 45 -2.43 -8.65 -2.22
N ILE A 46 -1.88 -9.86 -2.38
CA ILE A 46 -1.10 -10.22 -3.58
C ILE A 46 -1.90 -10.17 -4.90
N ASN A 47 -3.23 -10.21 -4.82
CA ASN A 47 -4.13 -10.15 -5.97
C ASN A 47 -4.73 -8.74 -6.19
N GLY A 48 -4.16 -7.73 -5.53
CA GLY A 48 -4.55 -6.33 -5.69
C GLY A 48 -5.39 -5.82 -4.52
N ILE A 49 -6.29 -4.88 -4.81
CA ILE A 49 -7.15 -4.27 -3.80
C ILE A 49 -8.21 -5.26 -3.35
N VAL A 50 -8.20 -5.62 -2.06
CA VAL A 50 -9.24 -6.44 -1.42
C VAL A 50 -10.48 -5.58 -1.21
N ASP A 51 -10.28 -4.43 -0.54
CA ASP A 51 -11.35 -3.45 -0.34
C ASP A 51 -10.79 -2.04 -0.16
N PHE A 52 -11.65 -1.04 -0.31
CA PHE A 52 -11.27 0.36 -0.08
C PHE A 52 -12.48 1.18 0.38
N PHE A 53 -12.17 2.24 1.13
CA PHE A 53 -13.12 3.19 1.67
C PHE A 53 -12.68 4.59 1.28
N SER A 54 -13.62 5.48 1.02
CA SER A 54 -13.34 6.88 0.74
C SER A 54 -14.16 7.78 1.64
N THR A 55 -13.61 8.95 1.97
CA THR A 55 -14.31 9.98 2.74
C THR A 55 -14.00 11.35 2.16
N ASP A 56 -14.93 12.28 2.35
CA ASP A 56 -14.72 13.68 2.01
C ASP A 56 -13.78 14.29 3.06
N GLY A 57 -12.65 14.84 2.62
CA GLY A 57 -11.64 15.35 3.55
C GLY A 57 -10.80 14.24 4.19
N THR A 58 -10.36 14.44 5.44
CA THR A 58 -9.39 13.56 6.13
C THR A 58 -10.11 12.49 6.95
N PHE A 59 -9.59 11.27 6.99
CA PHE A 59 -10.07 10.26 7.93
C PHE A 59 -9.82 10.70 9.37
N ASP A 60 -10.90 10.94 10.10
CA ASP A 60 -10.85 11.01 11.55
C ASP A 60 -10.86 9.60 12.16
N ARG A 61 -10.69 9.54 13.48
CA ARG A 61 -10.67 8.28 14.23
C ARG A 61 -11.97 7.48 14.06
N VAL A 62 -13.12 8.14 14.03
CA VAL A 62 -14.43 7.48 13.98
C VAL A 62 -14.62 6.81 12.62
N GLU A 63 -14.38 7.56 11.55
CA GLU A 63 -14.45 7.04 10.18
C GLU A 63 -13.44 5.92 9.94
N PHE A 64 -12.23 6.06 10.45
CA PHE A 64 -11.22 5.01 10.34
C PHE A 64 -11.63 3.72 11.07
N THR A 65 -12.18 3.81 12.29
CA THR A 65 -12.68 2.65 13.04
C THR A 65 -13.83 1.98 12.29
N LYS A 66 -14.78 2.76 11.75
CA LYS A 66 -15.87 2.24 10.92
C LYS A 66 -15.34 1.47 9.71
N CYS A 67 -14.30 1.97 9.04
CA CYS A 67 -13.68 1.29 7.91
C CYS A 67 -13.08 -0.07 8.30
N CYS A 68 -12.38 -0.15 9.45
CA CYS A 68 -11.87 -1.42 9.98
C CYS A 68 -13.01 -2.41 10.26
N GLN A 69 -14.05 -1.96 10.96
CA GLN A 69 -15.20 -2.78 11.32
C GLN A 69 -15.96 -3.27 10.07
N ALA A 70 -16.17 -2.40 9.09
CA ALA A 70 -16.84 -2.74 7.85
C ALA A 70 -16.05 -3.76 7.03
N PHE A 71 -14.72 -3.65 7.00
CA PHE A 71 -13.87 -4.62 6.31
C PHE A 71 -13.89 -5.99 7.00
N LEU A 72 -13.82 -6.01 8.34
CA LEU A 72 -13.86 -7.25 9.13
C LEU A 72 -15.19 -7.97 9.05
N HIS A 73 -16.29 -7.24 9.21
CA HIS A 73 -17.64 -7.79 9.19
C HIS A 73 -18.24 -7.83 7.78
N SER A 74 -17.42 -7.66 6.74
CA SER A 74 -17.91 -7.69 5.37
C SER A 74 -18.59 -9.04 5.08
N PRO A 75 -19.82 -9.06 4.56
CA PRO A 75 -20.53 -10.30 4.22
C PRO A 75 -19.81 -11.11 3.12
N GLN A 76 -18.84 -10.49 2.43
CA GLN A 76 -17.97 -11.15 1.45
C GLN A 76 -16.92 -12.05 2.13
N GLY A 77 -16.85 -12.07 3.48
CA GLY A 77 -15.96 -12.94 4.24
C GLY A 77 -14.49 -12.61 3.98
N HIS A 78 -14.18 -11.31 3.88
CA HIS A 78 -12.85 -10.85 3.52
C HIS A 78 -11.80 -11.26 4.54
N VAL A 79 -12.13 -11.31 5.83
CA VAL A 79 -11.18 -11.63 6.90
C VAL A 79 -11.67 -12.85 7.67
N ARG A 80 -10.76 -13.76 7.98
CA ARG A 80 -10.99 -14.90 8.86
C ARG A 80 -10.13 -14.76 10.11
N GLN A 81 -10.51 -15.43 11.20
CA GLN A 81 -9.67 -15.52 12.39
C GLN A 81 -8.31 -16.12 12.04
N TYR A 82 -7.23 -15.59 12.61
CA TYR A 82 -5.89 -16.13 12.44
C TYR A 82 -5.83 -17.60 12.84
N PRO A 83 -5.19 -18.50 12.05
CA PRO A 83 -4.29 -18.24 10.91
C PRO A 83 -4.98 -18.14 9.52
N GLY A 84 -6.29 -17.91 9.48
CA GLY A 84 -7.10 -17.86 8.27
C GLY A 84 -6.77 -16.70 7.31
N ARG A 85 -7.45 -16.68 6.16
CA ARG A 85 -7.24 -15.70 5.09
C ARG A 85 -7.38 -14.24 5.61
N ASN A 86 -6.49 -13.37 5.15
CA ASN A 86 -6.42 -11.94 5.46
C ASN A 86 -6.38 -11.58 6.98
N SER A 87 -5.86 -12.48 7.82
CA SER A 87 -5.81 -12.34 9.29
C SER A 87 -4.56 -11.63 9.83
N VAL A 88 -3.55 -11.38 8.99
CA VAL A 88 -2.32 -10.65 9.36
C VAL A 88 -2.33 -9.29 8.68
N TRP A 89 -2.37 -8.22 9.48
CA TRP A 89 -2.48 -6.84 9.00
C TRP A 89 -1.18 -6.08 9.23
N ILE A 90 -0.58 -5.62 8.13
CA ILE A 90 0.59 -4.75 8.15
C ILE A 90 0.12 -3.29 8.04
N LEU A 91 0.46 -2.49 9.04
CA LEU A 91 0.11 -1.07 9.11
C LEU A 91 1.35 -0.20 9.12
N ASP A 92 1.27 1.00 8.56
CA ASP A 92 2.30 2.02 8.76
C ASP A 92 2.27 2.60 10.19
N GLY A 93 3.23 3.48 10.48
CA GLY A 93 3.38 4.12 11.79
C GLY A 93 2.43 5.30 12.06
N ALA A 94 1.39 5.55 11.25
CA ALA A 94 0.51 6.70 11.43
C ALA A 94 -0.20 6.67 12.81
N ALA A 95 -0.42 7.86 13.40
CA ALA A 95 -1.00 7.97 14.74
C ALA A 95 -2.39 7.32 14.84
N ILE A 96 -3.21 7.47 13.79
CA ILE A 96 -4.56 6.88 13.72
C ILE A 96 -4.53 5.34 13.73
N ASN A 97 -3.48 4.75 13.14
CA ASN A 97 -3.26 3.30 13.11
C ASN A 97 -2.83 2.76 14.47
N ARG A 98 -2.37 3.61 15.40
CA ARG A 98 -1.87 3.19 16.72
C ARG A 98 -2.87 3.40 17.85
N HIS A 99 -4.10 3.82 17.52
CA HIS A 99 -5.09 4.09 18.55
C HIS A 99 -5.43 2.81 19.35
N PRO A 100 -5.33 2.84 20.69
CA PRO A 100 -5.50 1.64 21.51
C PRO A 100 -6.82 0.92 21.24
N GLU A 101 -7.94 1.64 21.14
CA GLU A 101 -9.26 1.04 20.90
C GLU A 101 -9.31 0.17 19.64
N ILE A 102 -8.69 0.63 18.55
CA ILE A 102 -8.63 -0.10 17.28
C ILE A 102 -7.77 -1.36 17.47
N MET A 103 -6.63 -1.25 18.16
CA MET A 103 -5.77 -2.40 18.45
C MET A 103 -6.48 -3.47 19.30
N HIS A 104 -7.19 -3.06 20.35
CA HIS A 104 -7.94 -3.99 21.20
C HIS A 104 -9.05 -4.67 20.42
N PHE A 105 -9.78 -3.93 19.58
CA PHE A 105 -10.80 -4.49 18.71
C PHE A 105 -10.23 -5.53 17.74
N LEU A 106 -9.17 -5.20 16.98
CA LEU A 106 -8.56 -6.14 16.02
C LEU A 106 -8.06 -7.42 16.71
N ARG A 107 -7.44 -7.30 17.89
CA ARG A 107 -6.97 -8.45 18.67
C ARG A 107 -8.10 -9.31 19.21
N SER A 108 -9.24 -8.71 19.58
CA SER A 108 -10.41 -9.45 20.08
C SER A 108 -11.08 -10.35 19.04
N VAL A 109 -10.77 -10.16 17.75
CA VAL A 109 -11.27 -10.96 16.63
C VAL A 109 -10.17 -11.80 15.96
N ASP A 110 -9.07 -12.05 16.69
CA ASP A 110 -7.92 -12.84 16.25
C ASP A 110 -7.26 -12.31 14.96
N VAL A 111 -7.15 -10.99 14.82
CA VAL A 111 -6.33 -10.36 13.78
C VAL A 111 -4.96 -9.98 14.35
N VAL A 112 -3.91 -10.47 13.70
CA VAL A 112 -2.53 -10.16 14.07
C VAL A 112 -2.12 -8.86 13.40
N VAL A 113 -1.82 -7.83 14.20
CA VAL A 113 -1.42 -6.50 13.70
C VAL A 113 0.07 -6.29 13.89
N ILE A 114 0.78 -5.97 12.81
CA ILE A 114 2.22 -5.69 12.81
C ILE A 114 2.46 -4.31 12.21
N PHE A 115 3.33 -3.52 12.84
CA PHE A 115 3.65 -2.17 12.40
C PHE A 115 4.97 -2.13 11.63
N LEU A 116 4.95 -1.48 10.48
CA LEU A 116 6.15 -1.17 9.72
C LEU A 116 7.11 -0.28 10.54
N PRO A 117 8.43 -0.43 10.35
CA PRO A 117 9.39 0.51 10.89
C PRO A 117 9.13 1.93 10.36
N ALA A 118 9.45 2.93 11.18
CA ALA A 118 9.30 4.32 10.78
C ALA A 118 10.15 4.63 9.54
N TYR A 119 9.58 5.38 8.60
CA TYR A 119 10.25 5.83 7.37
C TYR A 119 10.74 4.70 6.46
N CYS A 120 10.06 3.56 6.47
CA CYS A 120 10.33 2.43 5.57
C CYS A 120 9.23 2.21 4.52
N PRO A 121 8.93 3.19 3.64
CA PRO A 121 7.90 3.04 2.60
C PRO A 121 8.27 1.96 1.56
N PHE A 122 9.55 1.62 1.42
CA PHE A 122 10.02 0.55 0.53
C PHE A 122 9.68 -0.87 1.02
N PHE A 123 9.28 -1.02 2.29
CA PHE A 123 8.67 -2.25 2.80
C PHE A 123 7.13 -2.20 2.74
N ASN A 124 6.55 -1.15 2.16
CA ASN A 124 5.11 -0.93 2.12
C ASN A 124 4.55 -1.08 0.69
N PRO A 125 4.17 -2.29 0.24
CA PRO A 125 3.52 -2.52 -1.05
C PRO A 125 2.36 -1.57 -1.38
N ILE A 126 1.65 -1.03 -0.39
CA ILE A 126 0.53 -0.11 -0.65
C ILE A 126 0.98 1.23 -1.25
N GLU A 127 2.21 1.66 -0.98
CA GLU A 127 2.79 2.88 -1.57
C GLU A 127 2.89 2.73 -3.10
N PHE A 128 3.28 1.54 -3.56
CA PHE A 128 3.33 1.23 -4.99
C PHE A 128 1.92 1.17 -5.58
N MET A 129 0.97 0.52 -4.89
CA MET A 129 -0.44 0.49 -5.34
C MET A 129 -1.02 1.90 -5.48
N PHE A 130 -0.81 2.78 -4.50
CA PHE A 130 -1.26 4.17 -4.60
C PHE A 130 -0.53 4.94 -5.69
N GLY A 131 0.75 4.65 -5.94
CA GLY A 131 1.48 5.15 -7.11
C GLY A 131 0.80 4.77 -8.43
N TYR A 132 0.43 3.49 -8.60
CA TYR A 132 -0.27 3.00 -9.79
C TYR A 132 -1.66 3.61 -9.95
N VAL A 133 -2.43 3.68 -8.86
CA VAL A 133 -3.77 4.29 -8.84
C VAL A 133 -3.69 5.76 -9.24
N LYS A 134 -2.73 6.51 -8.67
CA LYS A 134 -2.50 7.93 -8.98
C LYS A 134 -2.10 8.14 -10.44
N ARG A 135 -1.19 7.30 -10.97
CA ARG A 135 -0.83 7.36 -12.39
C ARG A 135 -2.04 7.07 -13.28
N SER A 136 -2.81 6.03 -12.97
CA SER A 136 -4.05 5.73 -13.69
C SER A 136 -5.05 6.89 -13.60
N PHE A 137 -5.14 7.55 -12.45
CA PHE A 137 -5.99 8.71 -12.25
C PHE A 137 -5.58 9.85 -13.19
N GLN A 138 -4.30 10.23 -13.17
CA GLN A 138 -3.73 11.31 -14.00
C GLN A 138 -3.89 11.06 -15.50
N CYS A 139 -3.75 9.81 -15.96
CA CYS A 139 -3.90 9.49 -17.38
C CYS A 139 -5.35 9.55 -17.89
N HIS A 140 -6.35 9.45 -17.00
CA HIS A 140 -7.77 9.31 -17.40
C HIS A 140 -8.68 10.40 -16.84
N TYR A 141 -8.19 11.23 -15.92
CA TYR A 141 -8.97 12.31 -15.32
C TYR A 141 -8.84 13.59 -16.14
N ILE A 142 -9.98 14.22 -16.44
CA ILE A 142 -10.05 15.52 -17.10
C ILE A 142 -10.74 16.47 -16.13
N GLU A 143 -9.96 17.40 -15.58
CA GLU A 143 -10.37 18.33 -14.51
C GLU A 143 -11.54 19.23 -14.93
N SER A 144 -11.60 19.63 -16.20
CA SER A 144 -12.66 20.48 -16.76
C SER A 144 -14.01 19.79 -16.96
N SER A 145 -14.16 18.52 -16.57
CA SER A 145 -15.37 17.74 -16.85
C SER A 145 -16.56 18.02 -15.94
N ASN A 146 -16.40 18.81 -14.87
CA ASN A 146 -17.42 19.11 -13.85
C ASN A 146 -18.10 17.84 -13.27
N ARG A 147 -17.41 16.70 -13.35
CA ARG A 147 -17.89 15.39 -12.88
C ARG A 147 -17.54 15.21 -11.41
N ASP A 148 -18.44 14.55 -10.69
CA ASP A 148 -18.16 14.08 -9.33
C ASP A 148 -16.90 13.19 -9.32
N LEU A 149 -15.99 13.50 -8.40
CA LEU A 149 -14.71 12.83 -8.24
C LEU A 149 -14.89 11.41 -7.69
N VAL A 150 -15.89 11.20 -6.83
CA VAL A 150 -16.07 9.95 -6.09
C VAL A 150 -16.33 8.77 -7.05
N PRO A 151 -17.25 8.84 -8.03
CA PRO A 151 -17.45 7.78 -9.01
C PRO A 151 -16.18 7.45 -9.81
N PHE A 152 -15.34 8.45 -10.08
CA PHE A 152 -14.10 8.25 -10.82
C PHE A 152 -13.01 7.60 -9.96
N VAL A 153 -12.88 8.01 -8.69
CA VAL A 153 -12.04 7.32 -7.69
C VAL A 153 -12.48 5.86 -7.58
N VAL A 154 -13.76 5.62 -7.33
CA VAL A 154 -14.32 4.27 -7.20
C VAL A 154 -14.06 3.42 -8.45
N ARG A 155 -14.26 3.98 -9.64
CA ARG A 155 -13.98 3.30 -10.91
C ARG A 155 -12.49 2.98 -11.05
N THR A 156 -11.61 3.90 -10.68
CA THR A 156 -10.16 3.71 -10.75
C THR A 156 -9.73 2.59 -9.81
N PHE A 157 -10.11 2.64 -8.54
CA PHE A 157 -9.78 1.60 -7.55
C PHE A 157 -10.32 0.22 -7.96
N ARG A 158 -11.51 0.15 -8.57
CA ARG A 158 -12.08 -1.11 -9.09
C ARG A 158 -11.21 -1.77 -10.15
N ARG A 159 -10.47 -1.00 -10.97
CA ARG A 159 -9.53 -1.57 -11.97
C ARG A 159 -8.41 -2.38 -11.29
N PHE A 160 -8.08 -2.06 -10.04
CA PHE A 160 -6.99 -2.69 -9.30
C PHE A 160 -7.45 -3.84 -8.37
N LYS A 161 -8.73 -4.22 -8.34
CA LYS A 161 -9.22 -5.35 -7.50
C LYS A 161 -8.65 -6.72 -7.88
N ARG A 162 -8.17 -6.88 -9.11
CA ARG A 162 -7.57 -8.13 -9.63
C ARG A 162 -6.16 -7.90 -10.18
N PHE A 163 -5.48 -6.89 -9.64
CA PHE A 163 -4.14 -6.50 -10.09
C PHE A 163 -3.09 -7.38 -9.42
N ASN A 164 -2.27 -8.08 -10.19
CA ASN A 164 -1.26 -8.96 -9.63
C ASN A 164 -0.14 -8.14 -8.97
N MET A 165 -0.08 -8.18 -7.64
CA MET A 165 0.92 -7.49 -6.83
C MET A 165 2.06 -8.40 -6.37
N LYS A 166 2.11 -9.67 -6.80
CA LYS A 166 3.09 -10.64 -6.31
C LYS A 166 4.53 -10.11 -6.36
N ARG A 167 4.94 -9.54 -7.50
CA ARG A 167 6.28 -8.97 -7.68
C ARG A 167 6.54 -7.77 -6.79
N VAL A 168 5.53 -6.95 -6.53
CA VAL A 168 5.63 -5.79 -5.63
C VAL A 168 5.82 -6.27 -4.19
N PHE A 169 5.07 -7.28 -3.76
CA PHE A 169 5.24 -7.91 -2.45
C PHE A 169 6.64 -8.51 -2.30
N GLU A 170 7.11 -9.29 -3.28
CA GLU A 170 8.46 -9.85 -3.31
C GLU A 170 9.54 -8.76 -3.29
N HIS A 171 9.35 -7.68 -4.05
CA HIS A 171 10.24 -6.52 -4.06
C HIS A 171 10.34 -5.86 -2.69
N CYS A 172 9.22 -5.76 -1.97
CA CYS A 172 9.17 -5.21 -0.61
C CYS A 172 9.70 -6.19 0.46
N GLY A 173 10.09 -7.41 0.08
CA GLY A 173 10.66 -8.43 0.97
C GLY A 173 9.70 -9.55 1.37
N TYR A 174 8.43 -9.53 0.96
CA TYR A 174 7.43 -10.52 1.36
C TYR A 174 7.41 -11.74 0.43
N ARG A 175 8.11 -12.82 0.82
CA ARG A 175 8.18 -14.06 0.02
C ARG A 175 7.01 -15.00 0.33
N ILE A 176 6.69 -15.88 -0.64
CA ILE A 176 5.53 -16.80 -0.59
C ILE A 176 5.57 -17.73 0.63
N GLN A 177 6.75 -18.08 1.11
CA GLN A 177 6.99 -19.04 2.20
C GLN A 177 6.83 -18.43 3.61
N GLY A 178 6.26 -17.24 3.75
CA GLY A 178 6.19 -16.57 5.05
C GLY A 178 7.52 -16.02 5.54
N VAL A 179 8.44 -15.78 4.60
CA VAL A 179 9.78 -15.28 4.89
C VAL A 179 9.87 -13.81 4.49
N PHE A 180 10.29 -12.97 5.43
CA PHE A 180 10.55 -11.57 5.17
C PHE A 180 12.05 -11.37 4.93
N ASP A 181 12.38 -10.88 3.74
CA ASP A 181 13.76 -10.58 3.33
C ASP A 181 13.96 -9.05 3.23
N PRO A 182 14.53 -8.41 4.27
CA PRO A 182 14.75 -6.97 4.27
C PRO A 182 15.86 -6.53 3.30
N VAL A 183 16.63 -7.45 2.73
CA VAL A 183 17.80 -7.18 1.86
C VAL A 183 17.46 -7.29 0.38
N GLY A 184 16.41 -8.03 0.03
CA GLY A 184 15.90 -8.17 -1.35
C GLY A 184 15.78 -6.85 -2.13
N PRO A 185 15.13 -5.80 -1.59
CA PRO A 185 15.03 -4.49 -2.27
C PRO A 185 16.35 -3.72 -2.41
N LEU A 186 17.38 -4.04 -1.61
CA LEU A 186 18.68 -3.36 -1.60
C LEU A 186 19.74 -4.10 -2.45
N SER A 187 19.61 -5.41 -2.62
CA SER A 187 20.58 -6.25 -3.33
C SER A 187 20.41 -6.29 -4.84
N SER A 188 19.21 -5.95 -5.34
CA SER A 188 18.89 -5.89 -6.78
C SER A 188 19.49 -4.68 -7.51
N GLU A 189 20.16 -3.78 -6.81
CA GLU A 189 20.76 -2.55 -7.35
C GLU A 189 22.02 -2.78 -8.22
N LYS A 190 22.48 -4.02 -8.39
CA LYS A 190 23.75 -4.34 -9.08
C LYS A 190 23.65 -4.95 -10.48
N GLN A 191 22.47 -5.13 -11.07
CA GLN A 191 22.38 -5.63 -12.45
C GLN A 191 21.38 -4.83 -13.28
N SER A 192 21.88 -3.83 -14.02
CA SER A 192 21.18 -3.34 -15.21
C SER A 192 21.15 -4.47 -16.25
N PRO A 193 19.99 -4.96 -16.70
CA PRO A 193 19.96 -5.94 -17.78
C PRO A 193 20.35 -5.23 -19.08
N ARG A 194 21.40 -5.73 -19.74
CA ARG A 194 21.65 -5.42 -21.16
C ARG A 194 20.44 -5.90 -21.95
N ILE A 195 19.82 -4.99 -22.70
CA ILE A 195 18.69 -5.28 -23.57
C ILE A 195 19.19 -6.20 -24.69
N THR A 196 18.77 -7.46 -24.68
CA THR A 196 18.76 -8.31 -25.88
C THR A 196 17.32 -8.48 -26.32
N ASN A 197 17.04 -7.94 -27.51
CA ASN A 197 15.75 -7.96 -28.17
C ASN A 197 15.30 -9.41 -28.44
N ASN A 198 14.19 -9.82 -27.84
CA ASN A 198 13.29 -10.80 -28.44
C ASN A 198 11.88 -10.59 -27.88
N PHE A 199 10.98 -10.18 -28.78
CA PHE A 199 9.57 -9.92 -28.54
C PHE A 199 8.83 -11.22 -28.21
N GLN A 200 8.43 -11.41 -26.95
CA GLN A 200 7.17 -12.07 -26.54
C GLN A 200 6.94 -11.91 -25.01
N SER A 201 6.13 -10.92 -24.58
CA SER A 201 5.38 -10.82 -23.30
C SER A 201 5.15 -9.35 -22.86
N ASN A 202 4.07 -8.74 -23.36
CA ASN A 202 3.78 -7.30 -23.19
C ASN A 202 3.05 -6.91 -21.88
N LEU A 203 3.14 -7.71 -20.82
CA LEU A 203 2.62 -7.36 -19.47
C LEU A 203 3.72 -7.46 -18.40
N ASP A 204 4.66 -8.39 -18.54
CA ASP A 204 5.72 -8.62 -17.56
C ASP A 204 6.85 -7.58 -17.57
N SER A 205 7.14 -6.97 -18.74
CA SER A 205 8.15 -5.91 -18.84
C SER A 205 7.65 -4.54 -18.38
N PHE A 206 6.33 -4.34 -18.31
CA PHE A 206 5.73 -3.09 -17.84
C PHE A 206 5.91 -2.95 -16.32
N ASP A 207 5.74 -4.02 -15.55
CA ASP A 207 5.82 -3.99 -14.08
C ASP A 207 7.18 -3.51 -13.54
N PHE A 208 8.29 -3.95 -14.14
CA PHE A 208 9.63 -3.61 -13.64
C PHE A 208 10.03 -2.17 -13.98
N ILE A 209 9.69 -1.71 -15.18
CA ILE A 209 9.89 -0.30 -15.59
C ILE A 209 9.00 0.61 -14.76
N GLU A 210 7.76 0.22 -14.45
CA GLU A 210 6.89 0.98 -13.56
C GLU A 210 7.41 1.02 -12.12
N ILE A 211 7.93 -0.08 -11.57
CA ILE A 211 8.57 -0.09 -10.24
C ILE A 211 9.75 0.89 -10.20
N ILE A 212 10.57 0.95 -11.24
CA ILE A 212 11.69 1.92 -11.35
C ILE A 212 11.17 3.36 -11.50
N LEU A 213 10.13 3.59 -12.30
CA LEU A 213 9.54 4.92 -12.48
C LEU A 213 8.88 5.44 -11.20
N VAL A 214 8.18 4.59 -10.45
CA VAL A 214 7.61 4.95 -9.12
C VAL A 214 8.73 5.26 -8.13
N ARG A 215 9.84 4.50 -8.14
CA ARG A 215 11.03 4.82 -7.33
C ARG A 215 11.64 6.17 -7.73
N ASN A 216 11.78 6.46 -9.02
CA ASN A 216 12.35 7.73 -9.51
C ASN A 216 11.47 8.95 -9.20
N LEU A 217 10.14 8.79 -9.24
CA LEU A 217 9.20 9.81 -8.76
C LEU A 217 9.36 10.06 -7.26
N ASN A 218 9.66 9.02 -6.48
CA ASN A 218 9.87 9.13 -5.04
C ASN A 218 11.28 9.62 -4.65
N SER A 219 12.31 9.43 -5.49
CA SER A 219 13.71 9.81 -5.19
C SER A 219 14.11 11.23 -5.63
N ASN A 220 13.39 11.85 -6.58
CA ASN A 220 13.67 13.22 -7.06
C ASN A 220 12.97 14.35 -6.27
N MET A 221 12.45 14.09 -5.07
CA MET A 221 11.65 15.04 -4.28
C MET A 221 12.45 16.14 -3.54
N ASN A 222 13.57 16.64 -4.08
CA ASN A 222 14.31 17.78 -3.50
C ASN A 222 14.48 18.99 -4.41
N SER A 223 14.02 18.94 -5.66
CA SER A 223 14.04 20.12 -6.52
C SER A 223 13.14 19.87 -7.73
N ILE A 224 11.97 20.51 -7.77
CA ILE A 224 11.39 21.12 -8.97
C ILE A 224 10.24 22.01 -8.49
N ALA A 225 10.34 23.27 -8.90
CA ALA A 225 9.45 24.35 -8.56
C ALA A 225 8.08 24.20 -9.25
N SER A 226 7.05 24.59 -8.49
CA SER A 226 5.74 25.11 -8.89
C SER A 226 5.53 25.38 -10.39
N VAL A 227 4.58 24.65 -10.99
CA VAL A 227 3.59 25.20 -11.94
C VAL A 227 2.26 24.45 -11.73
N ASP A 228 1.26 25.19 -11.25
CA ASP A 228 -0.19 25.01 -11.36
C ASP A 228 -0.83 23.60 -11.45
N GLY A 229 -1.55 23.23 -10.38
CA GLY A 229 -2.61 22.20 -10.39
C GLY A 229 -2.11 20.75 -10.22
N LEU A 230 -2.58 20.08 -9.16
CA LEU A 230 -2.18 18.73 -8.72
C LEU A 230 -0.75 18.61 -8.15
N VAL A 231 -0.62 18.82 -6.84
CA VAL A 231 0.52 18.33 -6.06
C VAL A 231 0.07 17.20 -5.15
N CYS A 232 0.26 15.98 -5.62
CA CYS A 232 -0.07 14.78 -4.87
C CYS A 232 1.06 14.46 -3.87
N TYR A 233 0.76 14.58 -2.58
CA TYR A 233 1.65 14.20 -1.47
C TYR A 233 1.14 12.92 -0.80
N ALA A 234 1.88 11.82 -0.89
CA ALA A 234 1.78 10.76 0.11
C ALA A 234 2.50 11.29 1.36
N ILE A 235 1.74 11.71 2.37
CA ILE A 235 2.29 12.22 3.63
C ILE A 235 2.81 11.03 4.44
N LEU A 236 4.14 10.86 4.46
CA LEU A 236 4.83 10.43 5.67
C LEU A 236 4.54 11.50 6.73
N GLN A 237 3.79 11.12 7.77
CA GLN A 237 3.39 11.99 8.88
C GLN A 237 4.63 12.66 9.50
N GLN A 238 4.54 13.97 9.73
CA GLN A 238 5.51 14.76 10.51
C GLN A 238 5.50 14.31 11.98
#